data_AF-A0A950XC84-F1
#
_entry.id   AF-A0A950XC84-F1
#
_cell.length_a   1.000
_cell.length_b   1.000
_cell.length_c   1.000
_cell.angle_alpha   90.00
_cell.angle_beta   90.00
_cell.angle_gamma   90.00
#
_symmetry.space_group_name_H-M   'P 1'
#
loop_
_entity.id
_entity.type
_entity.pdbx_description
1 polymer ?
#
loop_
_entity_poly.entity_id
_entity_poly.type
_entity_poly.pdbx_seq_one_letter_code
_entity_poly.pdbx_strand_id
1 'polypeptide(L)'
;GPYTYIRNPLYAGTLIIALGIVIASRSAWLALIFTTVFLLVYLPSIELEEQHLRNLFSEYAPYASRVRRFWPGQKWRGPQAPFSWSLYRQNQEYKALIGFVLAVLWLAWRCWLAETVR
;
A
#
# COMPACT_ATOMS: atom_id res chain seq x y z
N GLY A 1 11.48 -8.45 -6.71
CA GLY A 1 11.15 -7.14 -6.08
C GLY A 1 10.67 -7.33 -4.64
N PRO A 2 10.12 -6.31 -3.97
CA PRO A 2 9.69 -6.38 -2.55
C PRO A 2 8.67 -7.49 -2.26
N TYR A 3 7.87 -7.88 -3.27
CA TYR A 3 6.96 -9.03 -3.22
C TYR A 3 7.64 -10.36 -2.88
N THR A 4 8.97 -10.49 -3.00
CA THR A 4 9.66 -11.72 -2.54
C THR A 4 9.74 -11.84 -1.02
N TYR A 5 9.52 -10.75 -0.28
CA TYR A 5 9.66 -10.70 1.18
C TYR A 5 8.34 -10.40 1.89
N ILE A 6 7.44 -9.62 1.28
CA ILE A 6 6.16 -9.22 1.85
C ILE A 6 5.09 -9.43 0.78
N ARG A 7 3.94 -10.03 1.12
CA ARG A 7 2.89 -10.31 0.13
C ARG A 7 2.23 -9.04 -0.41
N ASN A 8 2.00 -8.08 0.49
CA ASN A 8 1.28 -6.84 0.20
C ASN A 8 2.16 -5.61 0.53
N PRO A 9 3.31 -5.42 -0.15
CA PRO A 9 4.27 -4.38 0.19
C PRO A 9 3.71 -2.97 -0.02
N LEU A 10 2.81 -2.78 -1.00
CA LEU A 10 2.12 -1.51 -1.23
C LEU A 10 1.24 -1.14 -0.03
N TYR A 11 0.37 -2.05 0.41
CA TYR A 11 -0.46 -1.85 1.60
C TYR A 11 0.38 -1.64 2.86
N ALA A 12 1.47 -2.40 3.04
CA ALA A 12 2.38 -2.21 4.17
C ALA A 12 2.99 -0.80 4.19
N GLY A 13 3.45 -0.30 3.03
CA GLY A 13 3.95 1.07 2.88
C GLY A 13 2.89 2.12 3.23
N THR A 14 1.67 1.96 2.72
CA THR A 14 0.56 2.87 3.04
C THR A 14 0.22 2.89 4.52
N LEU A 15 0.25 1.74 5.20
CA LEU A 15 0.01 1.65 6.64
C LEU A 15 1.13 2.30 7.45
N ILE A 16 2.39 2.17 7.04
CA ILE A 16 3.52 2.82 7.71
C ILE A 16 3.38 4.35 7.62
N ILE A 17 3.05 4.88 6.43
CA ILE A 17 2.85 6.32 6.23
C ILE A 17 1.68 6.82 7.10
N ALA A 18 0.54 6.14 7.05
CA ALA A 18 -0.64 6.52 7.82
C ALA A 18 -0.39 6.45 9.33
N LEU A 19 0.30 5.40 9.82
CA LEU A 19 0.68 5.27 11.21
C LEU A 19 1.63 6.41 11.65
N GLY A 20 2.58 6.79 10.81
CA GLY A 20 3.46 7.93 11.07
C GLY A 20 2.68 9.24 11.26
N ILE A 21 1.66 9.49 10.43
CA ILE A 21 0.77 10.65 10.55
C ILE A 21 0.00 10.60 11.88
N VAL A 22 -0.58 9.44 12.21
CA VAL A 22 -1.31 9.26 13.48
C VAL A 22 -0.41 9.57 14.67
N ILE A 23 0.80 9.00 14.72
CA ILE A 23 1.77 9.22 15.80
C ILE A 23 2.18 10.70 15.87
N ALA A 24 2.53 11.31 14.75
CA ALA A 24 2.95 12.72 14.69
C ALA A 24 1.84 13.68 15.14
N SER A 25 0.58 13.35 14.83
CA SER A 25 -0.57 14.18 15.21
C SER A 25 -0.90 14.17 16.71
N ARG A 26 -0.44 13.14 17.45
CA ARG A 26 -0.79 12.88 18.87
C ARG A 26 -2.30 12.93 19.15
N SER A 27 -3.14 12.61 18.15
CA SER A 27 -4.60 12.73 18.21
C SER A 27 -5.26 11.35 18.34
N ALA A 28 -5.93 11.13 19.48
CA ALA A 28 -6.70 9.90 19.70
C ALA A 28 -7.84 9.73 18.67
N TRP A 29 -8.41 10.83 18.20
CA TRP A 29 -9.45 10.81 17.17
C TRP A 29 -8.91 10.30 15.82
N LEU A 30 -7.72 10.77 15.41
CA LEU A 30 -7.08 10.27 14.19
C LEU A 30 -6.66 8.81 14.33
N ALA A 31 -6.22 8.39 15.51
CA ALA A 31 -5.93 6.98 15.78
C ALA A 31 -7.18 6.10 15.64
N LEU A 32 -8.34 6.55 16.14
CA LEU A 32 -9.61 5.84 16.00
C LEU A 32 -10.06 5.73 14.54
N ILE A 33 -9.98 6.83 13.78
CA ILE A 33 -10.32 6.83 12.35
C ILE A 33 -9.41 5.87 11.59
N PHE A 34 -8.09 5.99 11.79
CA PHE A 34 -7.11 5.11 11.16
C PHE A 34 -7.41 3.63 11.45
N THR A 35 -7.65 3.29 12.71
CA THR A 35 -7.94 1.91 13.13
C THR A 35 -9.23 1.39 12.47
N THR A 36 -10.28 2.22 12.45
CA THR A 36 -11.56 1.88 11.79
C THR A 36 -11.38 1.63 10.31
N VAL A 37 -10.70 2.53 9.59
CA VAL A 37 -10.45 2.39 8.14
C VAL A 37 -9.56 1.18 7.87
N PHE A 38 -8.54 0.95 8.69
CA PHE A 38 -7.66 -0.20 8.53
C PHE A 38 -8.45 -1.52 8.66
N LEU A 39 -9.25 -1.66 9.71
CA LEU A 39 -9.99 -2.88 10.01
C LEU A 39 -11.14 -3.12 9.03
N LEU A 40 -11.88 -2.08 8.66
CA LEU A 40 -13.12 -2.23 7.88
C LEU A 40 -12.94 -2.10 6.37
N VAL A 41 -11.84 -1.48 5.91
CA VAL A 41 -11.59 -1.27 4.48
C VAL A 41 -10.35 -2.02 4.04
N TYR A 42 -9.20 -1.74 4.65
CA TYR A 42 -7.92 -2.29 4.17
C TYR A 42 -7.81 -3.81 4.36
N LEU A 43 -8.16 -4.32 5.54
CA LEU A 43 -8.08 -5.77 5.80
C LEU A 43 -8.99 -6.58 4.86
N PRO A 44 -10.28 -6.22 4.66
CA PRO A 44 -11.14 -6.89 3.69
C PRO A 44 -10.64 -6.77 2.25
N SER A 45 -10.17 -5.60 1.82
CA SER A 45 -9.63 -5.42 0.46
C SER A 45 -8.44 -6.33 0.20
N ILE A 46 -7.52 -6.45 1.15
CA ILE A 46 -6.36 -7.35 1.05
C ILE A 46 -6.84 -8.80 0.97
N GLU A 47 -7.79 -9.23 1.81
CA GLU A 47 -8.28 -10.61 1.77
C GLU A 47 -8.95 -10.93 0.43
N LEU A 48 -9.78 -10.03 -0.11
CA LEU A 48 -10.42 -10.20 -1.42
C LEU A 48 -9.40 -10.31 -2.55
N GLU A 49 -8.36 -9.47 -2.53
CA GLU A 49 -7.28 -9.53 -3.50
C GLU A 49 -6.51 -10.86 -3.39
N GLU A 50 -6.16 -11.29 -2.17
CA GLU A 50 -5.49 -12.57 -1.97
C GLU A 50 -6.36 -13.76 -2.40
N GLN A 51 -7.67 -13.73 -2.19
CA GLN A 51 -8.60 -14.76 -2.68
C GLN A 51 -8.67 -14.78 -4.21
N HIS A 52 -8.72 -13.61 -4.85
CA HIS A 52 -8.68 -13.51 -6.30
C HIS A 52 -7.37 -14.09 -6.86
N LEU A 53 -6.23 -13.77 -6.25
CA LEU A 53 -4.92 -14.28 -6.65
C LEU A 53 -4.79 -15.80 -6.44
N ARG A 54 -5.37 -16.35 -5.37
CA ARG A 54 -5.45 -17.81 -5.14
C ARG A 54 -6.15 -18.54 -6.29
N ASN A 55 -7.19 -17.92 -6.86
CA ASN A 55 -7.94 -18.51 -7.97
C ASN A 55 -7.23 -18.34 -9.31
N LEU A 56 -6.44 -17.27 -9.48
CA LEU A 56 -5.76 -16.97 -10.74
C LEU A 56 -4.42 -17.71 -10.90
N PHE A 57 -3.70 -17.93 -9.80
CA PHE A 57 -2.33 -18.47 -9.83
C PHE A 57 -2.19 -19.73 -8.97
N SER A 58 -1.85 -20.85 -9.62
CA SER A 58 -1.60 -22.12 -8.94
C SER A 58 -0.44 -22.05 -7.93
N GLU A 59 0.53 -21.17 -8.19
CA GLU A 59 1.72 -20.95 -7.39
C GLU A 59 1.46 -20.05 -6.18
N TYR A 60 0.26 -19.47 -6.05
CA TYR A 60 -0.02 -18.55 -4.96
C TYR A 60 0.01 -19.24 -3.59
N ALA A 61 -0.52 -20.46 -3.46
CA ALA A 61 -0.51 -21.19 -2.19
C ALA A 61 0.91 -21.49 -1.66
N PRO A 62 1.86 -22.06 -2.45
CA PRO A 62 3.24 -22.24 -1.99
C PRO A 62 4.00 -20.92 -1.79
N TYR A 63 3.62 -19.85 -2.50
CA TYR A 63 4.12 -18.50 -2.23
C TYR A 63 3.65 -17.96 -0.87
N ALA A 64 2.34 -18.03 -0.59
CA ALA A 64 1.74 -17.49 0.61
C ALA A 64 2.11 -18.23 1.90
N SER A 65 2.53 -19.48 1.81
CA SER A 65 3.06 -20.23 2.96
C SER A 65 4.45 -19.77 3.40
N ARG A 66 5.23 -19.14 2.51
CA ARG A 66 6.60 -18.66 2.80
C ARG A 66 6.68 -17.17 3.08
N VAL A 67 5.84 -16.39 2.40
CA VAL A 67 5.85 -14.92 2.47
C VAL A 67 4.73 -14.43 3.37
N ARG A 68 5.03 -13.56 4.34
CA ARG A 68 4.05 -13.04 5.30
C ARG A 68 3.30 -11.84 4.71
N ARG A 69 2.14 -11.51 5.30
CA ARG A 69 1.22 -10.48 4.77
C ARG A 69 1.80 -9.06 4.84
N PHE A 70 2.29 -8.64 6.02
CA PHE A 70 2.79 -7.27 6.26
C PHE A 70 4.24 -7.17 6.76
N TRP A 71 4.90 -8.30 7.06
CA TRP A 71 6.26 -8.33 7.59
C TRP A 71 7.17 -9.13 6.67
N PRO A 72 8.49 -8.89 6.67
CA PRO A 72 9.43 -9.72 5.92
C PRO A 72 9.30 -11.20 6.35
N GLY A 73 8.97 -12.05 5.38
CA GLY A 73 8.95 -13.50 5.51
C GLY A 73 10.18 -14.15 4.87
N GLN A 74 10.11 -15.47 4.66
CA GLN A 74 11.14 -16.18 3.94
C GLN A 74 11.12 -15.74 2.47
N LYS A 75 12.31 -15.45 1.92
CA LYS A 75 12.44 -15.01 0.53
C LYS A 75 11.85 -16.04 -0.43
N TRP A 76 10.83 -15.65 -1.20
CA TRP A 76 10.31 -16.44 -2.30
C TRP A 76 11.27 -16.45 -3.48
N ARG A 77 11.48 -17.63 -4.08
CA ARG A 77 12.38 -17.86 -5.23
C ARG A 77 11.64 -18.41 -6.46
N GLY A 78 10.32 -18.26 -6.52
CA GLY A 78 9.54 -18.69 -7.69
C GLY A 78 9.75 -17.80 -8.92
N PRO A 79 8.97 -18.04 -9.98
CA PRO A 79 9.07 -17.29 -11.23
C PRO A 79 8.98 -15.79 -10.98
N GLN A 80 9.93 -15.03 -11.52
CA GLN A 80 9.88 -13.57 -11.49
C GLN A 80 9.49 -13.07 -12.87
N ALA A 81 8.35 -12.40 -12.96
CA ALA A 81 7.93 -11.71 -14.18
C ALA A 81 8.58 -10.32 -14.22
N PRO A 82 8.99 -9.83 -15.40
CA PRO A 82 9.38 -8.43 -15.57
C PRO A 82 8.19 -7.50 -15.32
N PHE A 83 8.49 -6.23 -15.04
CA PHE A 83 7.45 -5.21 -14.89
C PHE A 83 6.63 -5.07 -16.19
N SER A 84 5.31 -5.01 -16.07
CA SER A 84 4.40 -4.91 -17.21
C SER A 84 3.53 -3.65 -17.12
N TRP A 85 3.69 -2.76 -18.10
CA TRP A 85 2.89 -1.55 -18.23
C TRP A 85 1.41 -1.81 -18.49
N SER A 86 1.08 -2.91 -19.18
CA SER A 86 -0.31 -3.28 -19.45
C SER A 86 -1.04 -3.64 -18.15
N LEU A 87 -0.40 -4.43 -17.28
CA LEU A 87 -0.93 -4.79 -15.97
C LEU A 87 -1.05 -3.56 -15.06
N TYR A 88 -0.06 -2.67 -15.06
CA TYR A 88 -0.11 -1.41 -14.29
C TYR A 88 -1.36 -0.58 -14.64
N ARG A 89 -1.68 -0.48 -15.93
CA ARG A 89 -2.86 0.28 -16.38
C ARG A 89 -4.17 -0.47 -16.10
N GLN A 90 -4.21 -1.78 -16.29
CA GLN A 90 -5.39 -2.62 -16.03
C GLN A 90 -5.78 -2.60 -14.55
N ASN A 91 -4.81 -2.70 -13.65
CA ASN A 91 -5.01 -2.63 -12.20
C ASN A 91 -5.26 -1.20 -11.70
N GLN A 92 -5.29 -0.21 -12.59
CA GLN A 92 -5.56 1.19 -12.28
C GLN A 92 -4.60 1.81 -11.25
N GLU A 93 -3.39 1.26 -11.14
CA GLU A 93 -2.34 1.72 -10.23
C GLU A 93 -1.95 3.20 -10.46
N TYR A 94 -2.22 3.72 -11.66
CA TYR A 94 -2.07 5.13 -12.00
C TYR A 94 -2.91 6.06 -11.13
N LYS A 95 -4.04 5.59 -10.57
CA LYS A 95 -4.86 6.39 -9.65
C LYS A 95 -4.10 6.75 -8.37
N ALA A 96 -3.35 5.78 -7.82
CA ALA A 96 -2.51 6.02 -6.65
C ALA A 96 -1.39 7.03 -6.96
N LEU A 97 -0.77 6.91 -8.14
CA LEU A 97 0.25 7.86 -8.59
C LEU A 97 -0.31 9.28 -8.76
N ILE A 98 -1.46 9.42 -9.42
CA ILE A 98 -2.14 10.73 -9.59
C ILE A 98 -2.49 11.33 -8.22
N GLY A 99 -3.08 10.54 -7.32
CA GLY A 99 -3.41 10.99 -5.97
C GLY A 99 -2.18 11.48 -5.20
N PHE A 100 -1.07 10.76 -5.30
CA PHE A 100 0.20 11.17 -4.69
C PHE A 100 0.73 12.48 -5.29
N VAL A 101 0.76 12.61 -6.62
CA VAL A 101 1.23 13.83 -7.30
C VAL A 101 0.38 15.03 -6.92
N LEU A 102 -0.95 14.89 -6.90
CA LEU A 102 -1.86 15.96 -6.48
C LEU A 102 -1.62 16.39 -5.02
N ALA A 103 -1.38 15.42 -4.12
CA ALA A 103 -1.07 15.73 -2.72
C ALA A 103 0.25 16.51 -2.59
N VAL A 104 1.30 16.12 -3.32
CA VAL A 104 2.59 16.82 -3.32
C VAL A 104 2.46 18.23 -3.88
N LEU A 105 1.75 18.40 -5.00
CA LEU A 105 1.50 19.72 -5.59
C LEU A 105 0.72 20.64 -4.65
N TRP A 106 -0.30 20.10 -3.97
CA TRP A 106 -1.07 20.85 -2.98
C TRP A 106 -0.21 21.29 -1.78
N LEU A 107 0.67 20.42 -1.29
CA LEU A 107 1.61 20.75 -0.21
C LEU A 107 2.62 21.82 -0.64
N ALA A 108 3.20 21.70 -1.84
CA ALA A 108 4.13 22.68 -2.38
C ALA A 108 3.47 24.06 -2.53
N TRP A 109 2.24 24.09 -3.05
CA TRP A 109 1.42 25.30 -3.15
C TRP A 109 1.17 25.93 -1.77
N ARG A 110 0.83 25.11 -0.76
CA ARG A 110 0.62 25.57 0.63
C ARG A 110 1.88 26.16 1.25
N CYS A 111 3.04 25.55 1.03
CA CYS A 111 4.32 26.08 1.50
C CYS A 111 4.65 27.42 0.84
N TRP A 112 4.50 27.51 -0.49
CA TRP A 112 4.75 28.74 -1.23
C TRP A 112 3.86 29.91 -0.77
N LEU A 113 2.57 29.64 -0.51
CA LEU A 113 1.66 30.65 0.07
C LEU A 113 2.07 31.08 1.49
N ALA A 114 2.57 30.15 2.31
CA ALA A 114 3.03 30.47 3.66
C ALA A 114 4.33 31.30 3.66
N GLU A 115 5.16 31.17 2.63
CA GLU A 115 6.37 31.97 2.43
C GLU A 115 6.06 33.38 1.90
N THR A 116 5.02 33.54 1.07
CA THR A 116 4.63 34.85 0.50
C THR A 116 3.81 35.73 1.44
N VAL A 117 3.23 35.15 2.50
CA VAL A 117 2.42 35.87 3.50
C VAL A 117 3.22 36.25 4.77
N ARG A 118 4.47 35.79 4.89
CA ARG A 118 5.42 36.24 5.93
C ARG A 118 6.21 37.45 5.47
#